data_AF-A0A8T5BAT5-F1
#
_entry.id   AF-A0A8T5BAT5-F1
#
_cell.length_a   1.000
_cell.length_b   1.000
_cell.length_c   1.000
_cell.angle_alpha   90.00
_cell.angle_beta   90.00
_cell.angle_gamma   90.00
#
_symmetry.space_group_name_H-M   'P 1'
#
loop_
_entity.id
_entity.type
_entity.pdbx_description
1 polymer ?
#
loop_
_entity_poly.entity_id
_entity_poly.type
_entity_poly.pdbx_seq_one_letter_code
_entity_poly.pdbx_strand_id
1 'polypeptide(L)'
;MHGDRVVCISHAEDADGLICAAYLVKLREATPILVTYDEFKGALTDLKPSVEELYICDLCVREELMKEISKISGFAKVSIVDHHPTARALLEELKEFGVHLIYSPRDCASALLYDHYEVELGREGARLAAYAAISDQFEEGPIASRLLSMFDRHIIQHEALILTHALFRVTSNDFRERVVEELGNYTLPHRISGLVEAAVSHLEHMASLLEEIKGKAVRLRRLAYFDASGEPSTGAVANLILDALDVDVGV
;
A
#
# COMPACT_ATOMS: atom_id res chain seq x y z
N MET A 1 16.98 19.99 -16.48
CA MET A 1 16.05 19.08 -15.79
C MET A 1 14.66 19.60 -16.08
N HIS A 2 13.89 18.92 -16.94
CA HIS A 2 12.46 19.23 -17.07
C HIS A 2 11.84 18.81 -15.73
N GLY A 3 11.16 19.73 -15.04
CA GLY A 3 10.48 19.38 -13.79
C GLY A 3 9.36 18.38 -14.08
N ASP A 4 9.17 17.40 -13.19
CA ASP A 4 8.14 16.37 -13.32
C ASP A 4 6.75 17.03 -13.34
N ARG A 5 6.02 16.89 -14.46
CA ARG A 5 4.69 17.52 -14.63
C ARG A 5 3.60 16.72 -13.94
N VAL A 6 3.75 15.40 -13.85
CA VAL A 6 2.83 14.50 -13.15
C VAL A 6 3.61 13.77 -12.07
N VAL A 7 3.14 13.86 -10.83
CA VAL A 7 3.75 13.20 -9.67
C VAL A 7 2.74 12.26 -9.02
N CYS A 8 3.21 11.09 -8.61
CA CYS A 8 2.45 10.15 -7.79
C CYS A 8 3.16 9.98 -6.44
N ILE A 9 2.55 10.43 -5.34
CA ILE A 9 3.00 10.10 -3.99
C ILE A 9 2.19 8.90 -3.53
N SER A 10 2.84 7.77 -3.27
CA SER A 10 2.16 6.51 -2.94
C SER A 10 2.78 5.83 -1.73
N HIS A 11 1.99 5.02 -1.02
CA HIS A 11 2.52 4.23 0.09
C HIS A 11 3.59 3.24 -0.38
N ALA A 12 4.65 3.11 0.40
CA ALA A 12 5.87 2.39 0.02
C ALA A 12 6.00 0.98 0.63
N GLU A 13 5.14 0.63 1.59
CA GLU A 13 5.40 -0.51 2.48
C GLU A 13 4.56 -1.76 2.17
N ASP A 14 3.59 -1.65 1.27
CA ASP A 14 2.73 -2.76 0.86
C ASP A 14 2.50 -2.80 -0.65
N ALA A 15 1.78 -3.85 -1.07
CA ALA A 15 1.46 -4.05 -2.47
C ALA A 15 0.45 -3.01 -2.99
N ASP A 16 -0.45 -2.48 -2.15
CA ASP A 16 -1.53 -1.61 -2.59
C ASP A 16 -0.99 -0.25 -3.04
N GLY A 17 -0.14 0.37 -2.22
CA GLY A 17 0.57 1.58 -2.59
C GLY A 17 1.49 1.40 -3.80
N LEU A 18 2.26 0.31 -3.88
CA LEU A 18 3.16 0.10 -5.03
C LEU A 18 2.41 -0.19 -6.34
N ILE A 19 1.27 -0.88 -6.30
CA ILE A 19 0.47 -1.14 -7.49
C ILE A 19 -0.23 0.14 -7.97
N CYS A 20 -0.68 1.02 -7.06
CA CYS A 20 -1.15 2.36 -7.42
C CYS A 20 -0.08 3.16 -8.17
N ALA A 21 1.15 3.17 -7.65
CA ALA A 21 2.28 3.83 -8.31
C ALA A 21 2.55 3.22 -9.70
N ALA A 22 2.55 1.89 -9.81
CA ALA A 22 2.77 1.19 -11.09
C ALA A 22 1.72 1.56 -12.15
N TYR A 23 0.44 1.68 -11.76
CA TYR A 23 -0.60 2.16 -12.67
C TYR A 23 -0.35 3.59 -13.14
N LEU A 24 0.03 4.49 -12.25
CA LEU A 24 0.19 5.91 -12.59
C LEU A 24 1.46 6.16 -13.41
N VAL A 25 2.55 5.45 -13.12
CA VAL A 25 3.74 5.42 -13.98
C VAL A 25 3.34 4.99 -15.39
N LYS A 26 2.54 3.93 -15.52
CA LYS A 26 2.11 3.40 -16.82
C LYS A 26 1.14 4.31 -17.57
N LEU A 27 0.11 4.83 -16.89
CA LEU A 27 -1.01 5.55 -17.50
C LEU A 27 -0.75 7.04 -17.71
N ARG A 28 0.15 7.62 -16.92
CA ARG A 28 0.37 9.06 -16.85
C ARG A 28 1.83 9.47 -16.96
N GLU A 29 2.75 8.51 -17.13
CA GLU A 29 4.20 8.76 -17.06
C GLU A 29 4.56 9.52 -15.77
N ALA A 30 3.84 9.22 -14.68
CA ALA A 30 4.00 9.91 -13.41
C ALA A 30 5.35 9.57 -12.80
N THR A 31 6.03 10.56 -12.22
CA THR A 31 7.22 10.32 -11.39
C THR A 31 6.74 9.81 -10.02
N PRO A 32 7.07 8.55 -9.64
CA PRO A 32 6.66 8.01 -8.36
C PRO A 32 7.55 8.53 -7.23
N ILE A 33 6.92 8.90 -6.11
CA ILE A 33 7.55 9.23 -4.85
C ILE A 33 6.95 8.29 -3.80
N LEU A 34 7.71 7.26 -3.44
CA LEU A 34 7.28 6.23 -2.51
C LEU A 34 7.60 6.68 -1.09
N VAL A 35 6.58 6.73 -0.23
CA VAL A 35 6.72 7.25 1.14
C VAL A 35 6.07 6.35 2.19
N THR A 36 6.63 6.39 3.38
CA THR A 36 5.95 5.99 4.61
C THR A 36 5.00 7.11 5.09
N TYR A 37 4.12 6.81 6.06
CA TYR A 37 3.25 7.85 6.65
C TYR A 37 4.03 9.00 7.30
N ASP A 38 5.22 8.73 7.84
CA ASP A 38 6.07 9.74 8.48
C ASP A 38 6.75 10.66 7.46
N GLU A 39 7.06 10.14 6.27
CA GLU A 39 7.68 10.89 5.17
C GLU A 39 6.66 11.66 4.32
N PHE A 40 5.39 11.24 4.33
CA PHE A 40 4.34 11.77 3.46
C PHE A 40 4.21 13.30 3.52
N LYS A 41 4.20 13.87 4.73
CA LYS A 41 4.13 15.33 4.90
C LYS A 41 5.31 16.05 4.27
N GLY A 42 6.52 15.49 4.41
CA GLY A 42 7.74 16.02 3.80
C GLY A 42 7.62 16.06 2.28
N ALA A 43 7.19 14.94 1.69
CA ALA A 43 6.99 14.83 0.24
C ALA A 43 5.99 15.87 -0.31
N LEU A 44 4.88 16.10 0.39
CA LEU A 44 3.93 17.17 0.01
C LEU A 44 4.58 18.56 0.05
N THR A 45 5.35 18.86 1.10
CA THR A 45 6.00 20.18 1.24
C THR A 45 7.09 20.44 0.20
N ASP A 46 7.71 19.38 -0.32
CA ASP A 46 8.78 19.49 -1.30
C ASP A 46 8.28 19.77 -2.72
N LEU A 47 7.01 19.49 -3.02
CA LEU A 47 6.41 19.77 -4.32
C LEU A 47 6.52 21.24 -4.72
N LYS A 48 6.82 21.47 -5.99
CA LYS A 48 7.02 22.81 -6.57
C LYS A 48 5.90 23.14 -7.56
N PRO A 49 5.61 24.43 -7.81
CA PRO A 49 4.61 24.87 -8.80
C PRO A 49 4.82 24.41 -10.25
N SER A 50 5.93 23.73 -10.56
CA SER A 50 6.14 23.06 -11.84
C SER A 50 5.33 21.77 -12.01
N VAL A 51 4.81 21.21 -10.91
CA VAL A 51 3.92 20.05 -10.92
C VAL A 51 2.53 20.50 -11.38
N GLU A 52 1.97 19.80 -12.35
CA GLU A 52 0.65 20.10 -12.93
C GLU A 52 -0.43 19.14 -12.45
N GLU A 53 -0.07 17.88 -12.22
CA GLU A 53 -0.95 16.85 -11.67
C GLU A 53 -0.25 16.12 -10.52
N LEU A 54 -0.98 15.95 -9.42
CA LEU A 54 -0.59 15.18 -8.27
C LEU A 54 -1.61 14.07 -8.02
N TYR A 55 -1.11 12.85 -7.90
CA TYR A 55 -1.87 11.71 -7.39
C TYR A 55 -1.32 11.36 -6.00
N ILE A 56 -2.22 11.19 -5.03
CA ILE A 56 -1.91 10.69 -3.69
C ILE A 56 -2.62 9.34 -3.55
N CYS A 57 -1.88 8.29 -3.26
CA CYS A 57 -2.42 6.94 -3.22
C CYS A 57 -2.10 6.26 -1.89
N ASP A 58 -3.12 5.70 -1.25
CA ASP A 58 -2.98 4.80 -0.10
C ASP A 58 -2.29 5.40 1.15
N LEU A 59 -2.46 6.70 1.39
CA LEU A 59 -1.68 7.43 2.39
C LEU A 59 -2.50 8.09 3.52
N CYS A 60 -3.77 7.72 3.67
CA CYS A 60 -4.68 8.18 4.74
C CYS A 60 -4.63 9.71 4.97
N VAL A 61 -5.54 10.46 4.37
CA VAL A 61 -5.54 11.93 4.54
C VAL A 61 -5.99 12.34 5.95
N ARG A 62 -5.04 12.91 6.72
CA ARG A 62 -5.25 13.45 8.07
C ARG A 62 -5.43 14.97 8.07
N GLU A 63 -6.11 15.50 9.09
CA GLU A 63 -6.38 16.93 9.25
C GLU A 63 -5.13 17.81 9.15
N GLU A 64 -3.99 17.33 9.69
CA GLU A 64 -2.71 18.04 9.64
C GLU A 64 -2.13 18.25 8.23
N LEU A 65 -2.63 17.53 7.22
CA LEU A 65 -2.18 17.60 5.83
C LEU A 65 -3.03 18.56 4.99
N MET A 66 -4.22 18.94 5.48
CA MET A 66 -5.20 19.74 4.74
C MET A 66 -4.64 21.07 4.25
N LYS A 67 -3.83 21.73 5.10
CA LYS A 67 -3.18 22.99 4.74
C LYS A 67 -2.24 22.83 3.53
N GLU A 68 -1.46 21.75 3.50
CA GLU A 68 -0.49 21.54 2.43
C GLU A 68 -1.20 21.11 1.14
N ILE A 69 -2.21 20.24 1.24
CA ILE A 69 -3.06 19.83 0.10
C ILE A 69 -3.76 21.05 -0.50
N SER A 70 -4.38 21.91 0.31
CA SER A 70 -5.03 23.15 -0.14
C SER A 70 -4.08 24.06 -0.92
N LYS A 71 -2.85 24.23 -0.41
CA LYS A 71 -1.80 25.01 -1.07
C LYS A 71 -1.40 24.39 -2.43
N ILE A 72 -1.26 23.07 -2.49
CA ILE A 72 -0.92 22.35 -3.74
C ILE A 72 -2.04 22.46 -4.76
N SER A 73 -3.30 22.33 -4.35
CA SER A 73 -4.47 22.52 -5.22
C SER A 73 -4.53 23.92 -5.86
N GLY A 74 -3.82 24.91 -5.29
CA GLY A 74 -3.66 26.23 -5.90
C GLY A 74 -2.79 26.28 -7.15
N PHE A 75 -1.98 25.25 -7.41
CA PHE A 75 -1.08 25.19 -8.59
C PHE A 75 -1.10 23.86 -9.36
N ALA A 76 -1.60 22.76 -8.78
CA ALA A 76 -1.69 21.45 -9.41
C ALA A 76 -3.12 20.89 -9.31
N LYS A 77 -3.51 20.03 -10.26
CA LYS A 77 -4.71 19.20 -10.12
C LYS A 77 -4.40 18.05 -9.18
N VAL A 78 -5.16 17.92 -8.11
CA VAL A 78 -4.93 16.88 -7.10
C VAL A 78 -6.00 15.79 -7.22
N SER A 79 -5.57 14.54 -7.36
CA SER A 79 -6.40 13.36 -7.23
C SER A 79 -5.95 12.54 -6.02
N ILE A 80 -6.90 12.07 -5.21
CA ILE A 80 -6.61 11.20 -4.06
C ILE A 80 -7.35 9.88 -4.25
N VAL A 81 -6.61 8.78 -4.14
CA VAL A 81 -7.10 7.41 -4.21
C VAL A 81 -6.86 6.78 -2.85
N ASP A 82 -7.92 6.47 -2.11
CA ASP A 82 -7.77 6.00 -0.73
C ASP A 82 -8.97 5.18 -0.27
N HIS A 83 -8.73 4.33 0.73
CA HIS A 83 -9.70 3.44 1.34
C HIS A 83 -9.74 3.59 2.87
N HIS A 84 -8.75 4.26 3.48
CA HIS A 84 -8.68 4.42 4.92
C HIS A 84 -9.91 5.15 5.47
N PRO A 85 -10.51 4.67 6.59
CA PRO A 85 -11.64 5.34 7.22
C PRO A 85 -11.36 6.82 7.52
N THR A 86 -11.97 7.70 6.75
CA THR A 86 -11.76 9.16 6.83
C THR A 86 -13.05 9.86 7.22
N ALA A 87 -12.94 10.86 8.11
CA ALA A 87 -14.08 11.65 8.55
C ALA A 87 -14.75 12.36 7.35
N ARG A 88 -16.08 12.29 7.28
CA ARG A 88 -16.86 12.91 6.19
C ARG A 88 -16.55 14.40 6.00
N ALA A 89 -16.36 15.14 7.09
CA ALA A 89 -16.02 16.56 7.05
C ALA A 89 -14.70 16.83 6.31
N LEU A 90 -13.67 16.00 6.51
CA LEU A 90 -12.39 16.11 5.78
C LEU A 90 -12.58 15.83 4.29
N LEU A 91 -13.36 14.80 3.94
CA LEU A 91 -13.67 14.48 2.54
C LEU A 91 -14.46 15.61 1.84
N GLU A 92 -15.34 16.30 2.57
CA GLU A 92 -16.07 17.47 2.05
C GLU A 92 -15.13 18.66 1.85
N GLU A 93 -14.25 18.94 2.82
CA GLU A 93 -13.25 20.01 2.71
C GLU A 93 -12.25 19.78 1.56
N LEU A 94 -11.79 18.54 1.34
CA LEU A 94 -10.96 18.21 0.18
C LEU A 94 -11.65 18.56 -1.16
N LYS A 95 -12.96 18.30 -1.26
CA LYS A 95 -13.73 18.66 -2.46
C LYS A 95 -13.85 20.18 -2.63
N GLU A 96 -13.94 20.94 -1.55
CA GLU A 96 -13.91 22.41 -1.60
C GLU A 96 -12.58 22.94 -2.14
N PHE A 97 -11.47 22.24 -1.91
CA PHE A 97 -10.18 22.54 -2.52
C PHE A 97 -10.08 22.13 -4.00
N GLY A 98 -11.15 21.56 -4.58
CA GLY A 98 -11.14 21.06 -5.96
C GLY A 98 -10.41 19.73 -6.13
N VAL A 99 -10.18 18.98 -5.05
CA VAL A 99 -9.55 17.65 -5.11
C VAL A 99 -10.52 16.64 -5.72
N HIS A 100 -10.03 15.86 -6.69
CA HIS A 100 -10.75 14.71 -7.24
C HIS A 100 -10.56 13.48 -6.34
N LEU A 101 -11.64 13.01 -5.71
CA LEU A 101 -11.59 11.88 -4.76
C LEU A 101 -12.09 10.59 -5.42
N ILE A 102 -11.23 9.58 -5.43
CA ILE A 102 -11.54 8.17 -5.74
C ILE A 102 -11.45 7.40 -4.42
N TYR A 103 -12.56 7.33 -3.69
CA TYR A 103 -12.55 6.90 -2.29
C TYR A 103 -13.64 5.87 -1.97
N SER A 104 -13.26 4.78 -1.30
CA SER A 104 -14.19 3.86 -0.67
C SER A 104 -13.51 3.01 0.41
N PRO A 105 -14.07 2.90 1.62
CA PRO A 105 -13.52 2.00 2.64
C PRO A 105 -13.95 0.54 2.46
N ARG A 106 -14.37 0.16 1.25
CA ARG A 106 -14.91 -1.18 0.95
C ARG A 106 -14.01 -1.98 0.02
N ASP A 107 -13.01 -1.36 -0.59
CA ASP A 107 -12.02 -1.97 -1.47
C ASP A 107 -10.69 -1.24 -1.25
N CYS A 108 -9.56 -1.87 -1.57
CA CYS A 108 -8.24 -1.25 -1.49
C CYS A 108 -8.03 -0.16 -2.58
N ALA A 109 -7.04 0.72 -2.40
CA ALA A 109 -6.77 1.84 -3.28
C ALA A 109 -6.49 1.41 -4.73
N SER A 110 -5.75 0.32 -4.95
CA SER A 110 -5.46 -0.22 -6.28
C SER A 110 -6.71 -0.74 -6.97
N ALA A 111 -7.64 -1.36 -6.23
CA ALA A 111 -8.90 -1.81 -6.80
C ALA A 111 -9.77 -0.61 -7.21
N LEU A 112 -9.80 0.44 -6.40
CA LEU A 112 -10.47 1.70 -6.72
C LEU A 112 -9.87 2.39 -7.96
N LEU A 113 -8.54 2.45 -8.03
CA LEU A 113 -7.84 3.05 -9.16
C LEU A 113 -8.02 2.21 -10.43
N TYR A 114 -8.01 0.89 -10.31
CA TYR A 114 -8.31 -0.01 -11.41
C TYR A 114 -9.72 0.20 -11.95
N ASP A 115 -10.73 0.23 -11.09
CA ASP A 115 -12.12 0.44 -11.52
C ASP A 115 -12.29 1.79 -12.22
N HIS A 116 -11.58 2.82 -11.77
CA HIS A 116 -11.57 4.14 -12.40
C HIS A 116 -10.93 4.15 -13.81
N TYR A 117 -9.92 3.31 -14.05
CA TYR A 117 -9.17 3.20 -15.31
C TYR A 117 -9.27 1.80 -15.95
N GLU A 118 -10.42 1.15 -15.80
CA GLU A 118 -10.61 -0.27 -16.16
C GLU A 118 -10.30 -0.51 -17.65
N VAL A 119 -10.71 0.43 -18.50
CA VAL A 119 -10.54 0.35 -19.96
C VAL A 119 -9.06 0.42 -20.35
N GLU A 120 -8.29 1.33 -19.75
CA GLU A 120 -6.89 1.55 -20.07
C GLU A 120 -5.97 0.47 -19.47
N LEU A 121 -6.30 -0.03 -18.27
CA LEU A 121 -5.51 -1.03 -17.57
C LEU A 121 -5.81 -2.47 -18.00
N GLY A 122 -7.03 -2.72 -18.46
CA GLY A 122 -7.43 -4.00 -19.03
C GLY A 122 -7.25 -5.20 -18.10
N ARG A 123 -7.05 -6.39 -18.68
CA ARG A 123 -7.02 -7.64 -17.91
C ARG A 123 -5.80 -7.77 -17.00
N GLU A 124 -4.63 -7.30 -17.42
CA GLU A 124 -3.42 -7.41 -16.61
C GLU A 124 -3.43 -6.42 -15.43
N GLY A 125 -4.01 -5.24 -15.61
CA GLY A 125 -4.32 -4.38 -14.47
C GLY A 125 -5.31 -5.03 -13.50
N ALA A 126 -6.37 -5.68 -13.98
CA ALA A 126 -7.31 -6.40 -13.10
C ALA A 126 -6.60 -7.44 -12.23
N ARG A 127 -5.57 -8.09 -12.77
CA ARG A 127 -4.75 -9.06 -12.04
C ARG A 127 -3.97 -8.41 -10.91
N LEU A 128 -3.33 -7.26 -11.16
CA LEU A 128 -2.61 -6.51 -10.12
C LEU A 128 -3.56 -6.02 -9.03
N ALA A 129 -4.70 -5.44 -9.38
CA ALA A 129 -5.70 -5.03 -8.40
C ALA A 129 -6.20 -6.21 -7.53
N ALA A 130 -6.30 -7.41 -8.10
CA ALA A 130 -6.59 -8.61 -7.33
C ALA A 130 -5.46 -9.01 -6.36
N TYR A 131 -4.18 -8.79 -6.72
CA TYR A 131 -3.06 -8.99 -5.80
C TYR A 131 -3.11 -8.02 -4.63
N ALA A 132 -3.37 -6.74 -4.91
CA ALA A 132 -3.51 -5.69 -3.90
C ALA A 132 -4.64 -6.03 -2.92
N ALA A 133 -5.81 -6.42 -3.43
CA ALA A 133 -6.96 -6.77 -2.60
C ALA A 133 -6.69 -7.94 -1.64
N ILE A 134 -5.89 -8.95 -2.06
CA ILE A 134 -5.49 -10.03 -1.14
C ILE A 134 -4.46 -9.53 -0.12
N SER A 135 -3.48 -8.75 -0.58
CA SER A 135 -2.40 -8.25 0.28
C SER A 135 -2.94 -7.36 1.40
N ASP A 136 -4.00 -6.62 1.09
CA ASP A 136 -4.63 -5.64 1.98
C ASP A 136 -5.93 -6.15 2.63
N GLN A 137 -6.24 -7.44 2.47
CA GLN A 137 -7.38 -8.13 3.11
C GLN A 137 -8.77 -7.57 2.73
N PHE A 138 -8.91 -7.10 1.49
CA PHE A 138 -10.14 -6.57 0.90
C PHE A 138 -10.84 -7.56 -0.05
N GLU A 139 -10.62 -8.87 0.07
CA GLU A 139 -11.12 -9.85 -0.91
C GLU A 139 -12.66 -9.88 -1.06
N GLU A 140 -13.37 -9.49 -0.01
CA GLU A 140 -14.84 -9.43 0.03
C GLU A 140 -15.39 -8.06 -0.43
N GLY A 141 -14.52 -7.14 -0.82
CA GLY A 141 -14.89 -5.84 -1.37
C GLY A 141 -15.67 -5.96 -2.69
N PRO A 142 -16.59 -5.03 -3.01
CA PRO A 142 -17.43 -5.13 -4.20
C PRO A 142 -16.63 -5.13 -5.51
N ILE A 143 -15.50 -4.43 -5.59
CA ILE A 143 -14.62 -4.47 -6.76
C ILE A 143 -13.74 -5.72 -6.70
N ALA A 144 -13.08 -5.94 -5.57
CA ALA A 144 -12.15 -7.04 -5.35
C ALA A 144 -12.77 -8.42 -5.61
N SER A 145 -13.96 -8.68 -5.05
CA SER A 145 -14.67 -9.96 -5.22
C SER A 145 -14.98 -10.24 -6.70
N ARG A 146 -15.37 -9.21 -7.48
CA ARG A 146 -15.53 -9.31 -8.93
C ARG A 146 -14.20 -9.64 -9.60
N LEU A 147 -13.12 -8.93 -9.30
CA LEU A 147 -11.80 -9.18 -9.90
C LEU A 147 -11.30 -10.59 -9.61
N LEU A 148 -11.40 -11.05 -8.37
CA LEU A 148 -10.94 -12.36 -7.95
C LEU A 148 -11.72 -13.50 -8.63
N SER A 149 -12.97 -13.27 -9.03
CA SER A 149 -13.77 -14.24 -9.80
C SER A 149 -13.29 -14.42 -11.25
N MET A 150 -12.45 -13.51 -11.77
CA MET A 150 -11.99 -13.51 -13.16
C MET A 150 -10.72 -14.35 -13.39
N PHE A 151 -10.10 -14.85 -12.32
CA PHE A 151 -8.78 -15.47 -12.34
C PHE A 151 -8.73 -16.77 -11.54
N ASP A 152 -7.66 -17.54 -11.76
CA ASP A 152 -7.34 -18.68 -10.91
C ASP A 152 -6.95 -18.20 -9.51
N ARG A 153 -7.73 -18.59 -8.50
CA ARG A 153 -7.58 -18.08 -7.14
C ARG A 153 -6.25 -18.47 -6.51
N HIS A 154 -5.72 -19.65 -6.81
CA HIS A 154 -4.43 -20.10 -6.26
C HIS A 154 -3.27 -19.28 -6.81
N ILE A 155 -3.31 -18.97 -8.11
CA ILE A 155 -2.29 -18.11 -8.72
C ILE A 155 -2.37 -16.71 -8.11
N ILE A 156 -3.56 -16.09 -8.03
CA ILE A 156 -3.68 -14.74 -7.46
C ILE A 156 -3.21 -14.70 -6.00
N GLN A 157 -3.62 -15.67 -5.18
CA GLN A 157 -3.18 -15.76 -3.78
C GLN A 157 -1.67 -15.92 -3.67
N HIS A 158 -1.07 -16.79 -4.46
CA HIS A 158 0.37 -17.05 -4.38
C HIS A 158 1.20 -15.81 -4.73
N GLU A 159 0.86 -15.14 -5.84
CA GLU A 159 1.57 -13.94 -6.31
C GLU A 159 1.37 -12.76 -5.35
N ALA A 160 0.17 -12.60 -4.79
CA ALA A 160 -0.11 -11.60 -3.76
C ALA A 160 0.75 -11.83 -2.51
N LEU A 161 0.80 -13.06 -1.99
CA LEU A 161 1.59 -13.38 -0.80
C LEU A 161 3.09 -13.19 -1.02
N ILE A 162 3.60 -13.42 -2.23
CA ILE A 162 4.99 -13.08 -2.56
C ILE A 162 5.22 -11.57 -2.38
N LEU A 163 4.34 -10.71 -2.89
CA LEU A 163 4.43 -9.26 -2.69
C LEU A 163 4.34 -8.89 -1.21
N THR A 164 3.32 -9.38 -0.51
CA THR A 164 3.09 -9.10 0.91
C THR A 164 4.33 -9.40 1.75
N HIS A 165 4.92 -10.59 1.58
CA HIS A 165 6.07 -10.98 2.38
C HIS A 165 7.36 -10.28 1.96
N ALA A 166 7.55 -9.98 0.66
CA ALA A 166 8.76 -9.32 0.18
C ALA A 166 8.85 -7.87 0.63
N LEU A 167 7.73 -7.14 0.66
CA LEU A 167 7.71 -5.70 0.93
C LEU A 167 7.80 -5.35 2.42
N PHE A 168 7.46 -6.30 3.30
CA PHE A 168 7.41 -6.07 4.74
C PHE A 168 8.75 -5.69 5.41
N ARG A 169 9.87 -6.23 4.93
CA ARG A 169 11.21 -5.98 5.53
C ARG A 169 12.16 -5.21 4.64
N VAL A 170 11.89 -5.11 3.35
CA VAL A 170 12.81 -4.48 2.42
C VAL A 170 12.58 -2.97 2.45
N THR A 171 13.57 -2.25 2.98
CA THR A 171 13.54 -0.79 3.16
C THR A 171 14.25 -0.02 2.05
N SER A 172 14.85 -0.71 1.08
CA SER A 172 15.57 -0.06 -0.03
C SER A 172 14.57 0.54 -1.02
N ASN A 173 14.67 1.85 -1.24
CA ASN A 173 13.88 2.52 -2.28
C ASN A 173 14.20 1.97 -3.69
N ASP A 174 15.46 1.69 -4.02
CA ASP A 174 15.84 1.06 -5.30
C ASP A 174 15.11 -0.28 -5.55
N PHE A 175 14.87 -1.06 -4.49
CA PHE A 175 14.10 -2.29 -4.62
C PHE A 175 12.63 -2.01 -4.92
N ARG A 176 12.01 -1.08 -4.17
CA ARG A 176 10.59 -0.72 -4.35
C ARG A 176 10.35 -0.06 -5.71
N GLU A 177 11.24 0.82 -6.16
CA GLU A 177 11.20 1.43 -7.49
C GLU A 177 11.27 0.38 -8.60
N ARG A 178 12.15 -0.62 -8.47
CA ARG A 178 12.19 -1.76 -9.40
C ARG A 178 10.89 -2.55 -9.39
N VAL A 179 10.31 -2.81 -8.22
CA VAL A 179 9.02 -3.49 -8.11
C VAL A 179 7.93 -2.70 -8.82
N VAL A 180 7.86 -1.38 -8.62
CA VAL A 180 6.91 -0.51 -9.32
C VAL A 180 7.09 -0.57 -10.84
N GLU A 181 8.33 -0.50 -11.33
CA GLU A 181 8.63 -0.60 -12.77
C GLU A 181 8.18 -1.95 -13.35
N GLU A 182 8.57 -3.06 -12.71
CA GLU A 182 8.23 -4.40 -13.17
C GLU A 182 6.72 -4.69 -13.10
N LEU A 183 6.03 -4.23 -12.05
CA LEU A 183 4.57 -4.29 -11.97
C LEU A 183 3.92 -3.43 -13.07
N GLY A 184 4.46 -2.25 -13.37
CA GLY A 184 3.99 -1.40 -14.47
C GLY A 184 4.13 -2.06 -15.85
N ASN A 185 5.12 -2.94 -15.99
CA ASN A 185 5.33 -3.82 -17.15
C ASN A 185 4.49 -5.12 -17.10
N TYR A 186 3.66 -5.28 -16.06
CA TYR A 186 2.86 -6.47 -15.77
C TYR A 186 3.69 -7.76 -15.60
N THR A 187 4.94 -7.63 -15.15
CA THR A 187 5.74 -8.77 -14.72
C THR A 187 5.07 -9.44 -13.53
N LEU A 188 4.96 -10.77 -13.57
CA LEU A 188 4.41 -11.54 -12.47
C LEU A 188 5.34 -11.44 -11.25
N PRO A 189 4.81 -11.26 -10.02
CA PRO A 189 5.62 -11.11 -8.81
C PRO A 189 6.75 -12.11 -8.66
N HIS A 190 6.51 -13.42 -8.84
CA HIS A 190 7.55 -14.44 -8.74
C HIS A 190 8.71 -14.29 -9.75
N ARG A 191 8.57 -13.46 -10.78
CA ARG A 191 9.61 -13.19 -11.79
C ARG A 191 10.36 -11.88 -11.55
N ILE A 192 9.91 -11.06 -10.60
CA ILE A 192 10.59 -9.82 -10.23
C ILE A 192 11.86 -10.17 -9.46
N SER A 193 12.99 -9.72 -9.97
CA SER A 193 14.32 -10.06 -9.43
C SER A 193 14.48 -9.66 -7.96
N GLY A 194 14.72 -10.66 -7.10
CA GLY A 194 14.90 -10.50 -5.66
C GLY A 194 13.61 -10.59 -4.84
N LEU A 195 12.43 -10.62 -5.46
CA LEU A 195 11.15 -10.59 -4.74
C LEU A 195 10.87 -11.91 -4.01
N VAL A 196 11.12 -13.05 -4.65
CA VAL A 196 10.94 -14.37 -4.02
C VAL A 196 11.93 -14.56 -2.88
N GLU A 197 13.19 -14.16 -3.07
CA GLU A 197 14.23 -14.25 -2.05
C GLU A 197 13.90 -13.36 -0.84
N ALA A 198 13.40 -12.15 -1.07
CA ALA A 198 12.94 -11.26 -0.03
C ALA A 198 11.74 -11.85 0.74
N ALA A 199 10.76 -12.40 0.04
CA ALA A 199 9.59 -13.03 0.64
C ALA A 199 9.97 -14.20 1.56
N VAL A 200 10.82 -15.12 1.06
CA VAL A 200 11.30 -16.27 1.84
C VAL A 200 12.13 -15.80 3.04
N SER A 201 13.02 -14.83 2.86
CA SER A 201 13.81 -14.26 3.96
C SER A 201 12.94 -13.67 5.08
N HIS A 202 11.84 -13.00 4.71
CA HIS A 202 10.89 -12.50 5.70
C HIS A 202 10.13 -13.64 6.40
N LEU A 203 9.70 -14.67 5.68
CA LEU A 203 9.02 -15.84 6.25
C LEU A 203 9.90 -16.61 7.25
N GLU A 204 11.18 -16.83 6.93
CA GLU A 204 12.14 -17.47 7.85
C GLU A 204 12.34 -16.66 9.13
N HIS A 205 12.33 -15.33 9.02
CA HIS A 205 12.36 -14.44 10.18
C HIS A 205 11.09 -14.56 11.03
N MET A 206 9.92 -14.57 10.41
CA MET A 206 8.65 -14.77 11.13
C MET A 206 8.61 -16.11 11.85
N ALA A 207 9.08 -17.19 11.21
CA ALA A 207 9.18 -18.50 11.82
C ALA A 207 10.10 -18.48 13.06
N SER A 208 11.25 -17.82 12.94
CA SER A 208 12.19 -17.63 14.07
C SER A 208 11.54 -16.86 15.22
N LEU A 209 10.82 -15.78 14.93
CA LEU A 209 10.09 -15.00 15.94
C LEU A 209 9.01 -15.83 16.65
N LEU A 210 8.26 -16.65 15.91
CA LEU A 210 7.24 -17.54 16.50
C LEU A 210 7.84 -18.53 17.50
N GLU A 211 9.00 -19.10 17.18
CA GLU A 211 9.73 -19.99 18.08
C GLU A 211 10.18 -19.25 19.36
N GLU A 212 10.67 -18.02 19.21
CA GLU A 212 11.06 -17.18 20.35
C GLU A 212 9.89 -16.80 21.25
N ILE A 213 8.76 -16.38 20.66
CA ILE A 213 7.54 -16.01 21.40
C ILE A 213 7.04 -17.20 22.21
N LYS A 214 6.97 -18.40 21.62
CA LYS A 214 6.55 -19.63 22.34
C LYS A 214 7.48 -19.96 23.52
N GLY A 215 8.76 -19.63 23.41
CA GLY A 215 9.76 -19.87 24.46
C GLY A 215 9.81 -18.81 25.57
N LYS A 216 9.44 -17.56 25.27
CA LYS A 216 9.69 -16.40 26.16
C LYS A 216 8.45 -15.62 26.57
N ALA A 217 7.32 -15.76 25.88
CA ALA A 217 6.12 -14.99 26.17
C ALA A 217 5.51 -15.38 27.53
N VAL A 218 5.04 -14.37 28.26
CA VAL A 218 4.42 -14.57 29.57
C VAL A 218 2.91 -14.44 29.43
N ARG A 219 2.18 -15.52 29.72
CA ARG A 219 0.71 -15.52 29.74
C ARG A 219 0.19 -15.08 31.11
N LEU A 220 -0.60 -14.01 31.11
CA LEU A 220 -1.33 -13.48 32.27
C LEU A 220 -2.85 -13.61 32.02
N ARG A 221 -3.40 -14.80 32.30
CA ARG A 221 -4.82 -15.14 32.09
C ARG A 221 -5.26 -14.94 30.62
N ARG A 222 -5.97 -13.84 30.33
CA ARG A 222 -6.50 -13.49 28.99
C ARG A 222 -5.57 -12.57 28.19
N LEU A 223 -4.42 -12.22 28.75
CA LEU A 223 -3.40 -11.39 28.13
C LEU A 223 -2.11 -12.19 28.00
N ALA A 224 -1.33 -11.91 26.97
CA ALA A 224 0.08 -12.26 26.91
C ALA A 224 0.89 -11.04 26.51
N TYR A 225 2.13 -10.99 26.97
CA TYR A 225 3.09 -9.98 26.55
C TYR A 225 4.43 -10.61 26.19
N PHE A 226 5.11 -9.98 25.25
CA PHE A 226 6.44 -10.35 24.78
C PHE A 226 7.26 -9.07 24.64
N ASP A 227 8.46 -9.04 25.20
CA ASP A 227 9.38 -7.92 25.03
C ASP A 227 10.02 -8.03 23.64
N ALA A 228 9.53 -7.21 22.71
CA ALA A 228 9.96 -7.18 21.32
C ALA A 228 11.09 -6.15 21.06
N SER A 229 11.89 -5.80 22.07
CA SER A 229 12.98 -4.83 21.94
C SER A 229 13.96 -5.21 20.81
N GLY A 230 13.83 -4.54 19.66
CA GLY A 230 14.66 -4.76 18.46
C GLY A 230 13.88 -5.08 17.17
N GLU A 231 12.56 -5.31 17.24
CA GLU A 231 11.75 -5.68 16.07
C GLU A 231 11.02 -4.48 15.43
N PRO A 232 10.95 -4.39 14.08
CA PRO A 232 10.57 -3.17 13.39
C PRO A 232 9.05 -2.92 13.24
N SER A 233 8.16 -3.85 13.58
CA SER A 233 6.71 -3.57 13.53
C SER A 233 5.94 -4.25 14.65
N THR A 234 5.16 -3.48 15.39
CA THR A 234 4.24 -3.96 16.44
C THR A 234 3.05 -4.74 15.86
N GLY A 235 2.60 -4.44 14.62
CA GLY A 235 1.45 -5.09 13.98
C GLY A 235 1.67 -6.55 13.57
N ALA A 236 2.75 -6.88 12.86
CA ALA A 236 3.06 -8.27 12.54
C ALA A 236 3.41 -9.09 13.78
N VAL A 237 4.11 -8.49 14.75
CA VAL A 237 4.38 -9.13 16.04
C VAL A 237 3.07 -9.40 16.79
N ALA A 238 2.09 -8.48 16.76
CA ALA A 238 0.77 -8.70 17.36
C ALA A 238 0.05 -9.91 16.76
N ASN A 239 0.03 -10.02 15.43
CA ASN A 239 -0.58 -11.15 14.72
C ASN A 239 0.15 -12.47 15.01
N LEU A 240 1.48 -12.45 15.12
CA LEU A 240 2.26 -13.64 15.50
C LEU A 240 2.04 -14.06 16.95
N ILE A 241 1.86 -13.11 17.88
CA ILE A 241 1.50 -13.41 19.27
C ILE A 241 0.08 -14.00 19.34
N LEU A 242 -0.87 -13.47 18.55
CA LEU A 242 -2.23 -14.04 18.44
C LEU A 242 -2.16 -15.50 17.97
N ASP A 243 -1.44 -15.77 16.87
CA ASP A 243 -1.25 -17.11 16.33
C ASP A 243 -0.54 -18.06 17.33
N ALA A 244 0.49 -17.57 18.02
CA ALA A 244 1.29 -18.38 18.92
C ALA A 244 0.58 -18.74 20.23
N LEU A 245 -0.29 -17.86 20.76
CA LEU A 245 -0.77 -17.93 22.14
C LEU A 245 -2.29 -18.01 22.30
N ASP A 246 -3.08 -17.77 21.24
CA ASP A 246 -4.55 -17.84 21.26
C ASP A 246 -5.17 -17.01 22.41
N VAL A 247 -4.69 -15.76 22.56
CA VAL A 247 -5.16 -14.79 23.58
C VAL A 247 -5.27 -13.39 22.99
N ASP A 248 -6.09 -12.52 23.58
CA ASP A 248 -6.15 -11.11 23.19
C ASP A 248 -4.75 -10.45 23.36
N VAL A 249 -4.23 -9.81 22.32
CA VAL A 249 -2.88 -9.22 22.29
C VAL A 249 -2.95 -7.70 22.35
N GLY A 250 -2.12 -7.11 23.21
CA GLY A 250 -1.67 -5.73 23.10
C GLY A 250 -0.15 -5.74 22.98
N VAL A 251 0.39 -5.01 21.99
CA VAL A 251 1.83 -4.82 21.79
C VAL A 251 2.22 -3.42 22.23
#